data_AF-A0A3P1T571-F1
#
_entry.id   AF-A0A3P1T571-F1
#
_cell.length_a   1.000
_cell.length_b   1.000
_cell.length_c   1.000
_cell.angle_alpha   90.00
_cell.angle_beta   90.00
_cell.angle_gamma   90.00
#
_symmetry.space_group_name_H-M   'P 1'
#
loop_
_entity.id
_entity.type
_entity.pdbx_description
1 polymer ?
#
loop_
_entity_poly.entity_id
_entity_poly.type
_entity_poly.pdbx_seq_one_letter_code
_entity_poly.pdbx_strand_id
1 'polypeptide(L)'
;MTALLPAPRSADVGGEGLTLDHTTRIVAATEEAGPAARAVQRALSLTTGLPLPIEESGAIEVGLDPELPEEGYRLHVTKDRVQVVAGSPRGAGWAAQTLLQLAPPEIFTAPVGLPVPLVGARIEDAPRFAWRGAMLDPSRHFLPLHDVIDFINWMARHKLNVFHWHLSDDQGWRVAWDKYPRLAEVASWRTKTSNRFWGDDGTPHGGHYTLDQIRAVADYARSLGIETVPELDFPGHVTALLAAYPEFATDPTALDGVAHYPEIHHNVLNFSDEAMDFVHGIWEQVIEATGARHVHIGGDEVPTTHWVASEEVAERAKGLGVEDVANIQRWFTLHMRDWLTSRGVTPIGWDEVVEDGVVEGMICQCWRDAEVGGRAAEGGMQVIMSPSSHTYYDFYQSADPQEPYAQWAITTWEKAYSFDPTAGLSPEAAGRVLGTQFQLWSEFLQNYRHVQYSAWPRGCSLAEVAWSDPTGRDVAEFRGRLEGHLERLAAGGVNYRPLEGSHPWQLGGEGWRRRPPGDGENPPTQ
;
A
#
# COMPACT_ATOMS: atom_id res chain seq x y z
N MET A 1 4.25 24.65 17.40
CA MET A 1 4.68 24.49 15.99
C MET A 1 3.63 23.63 15.32
N THR A 2 3.14 23.98 14.13
CA THR A 2 2.04 23.22 13.50
C THR A 2 2.59 21.91 12.95
N ALA A 3 2.17 20.79 13.54
CA ALA A 3 2.66 19.45 13.21
C ALA A 3 2.03 18.91 11.91
N LEU A 4 2.16 19.63 10.78
CA LEU A 4 1.64 19.19 9.49
C LEU A 4 2.52 18.09 8.90
N LEU A 5 1.91 16.94 8.58
CA LEU A 5 2.57 15.80 7.96
C LEU A 5 1.68 15.22 6.85
N PRO A 6 2.16 15.16 5.59
CA PRO A 6 3.44 15.70 5.10
C PRO A 6 3.51 17.24 5.16
N ALA A 7 4.74 17.79 5.22
CA ALA A 7 4.98 19.23 5.15
C ALA A 7 4.49 19.81 3.81
N PRO A 8 3.64 20.86 3.82
CA PRO A 8 3.20 21.49 2.59
C PRO A 8 4.33 22.31 1.94
N ARG A 9 4.26 22.53 0.62
CA ARG A 9 5.23 23.36 -0.12
C ARG A 9 5.36 24.78 0.44
N SER A 10 4.25 25.38 0.84
CA SER A 10 4.22 26.68 1.51
C SER A 10 3.11 26.71 2.56
N ALA A 11 3.42 27.18 3.76
CA ALA A 11 2.45 27.38 4.82
C ALA A 11 2.79 28.58 5.70
N ASP A 12 1.81 29.46 5.88
CA ASP A 12 1.76 30.46 6.94
C ASP A 12 0.61 30.09 7.88
N VAL A 13 0.95 29.65 9.10
CA VAL A 13 -0.04 29.15 10.08
C VAL A 13 -0.01 30.00 11.33
N GLY A 14 -1.15 30.53 11.72
CA GLY A 14 -1.31 31.34 12.92
C GLY A 14 -2.66 32.05 12.99
N GLY A 15 -2.97 32.56 14.18
CA GLY A 15 -4.23 33.26 14.44
C GLY A 15 -5.45 32.33 14.57
N GLU A 16 -6.61 32.96 14.79
CA GLU A 16 -7.89 32.26 14.94
C GLU A 16 -8.48 31.89 13.58
N GLY A 17 -8.82 30.60 13.42
CA GLY A 17 -9.57 30.09 12.28
C GLY A 17 -11.06 29.89 12.62
N LEU A 18 -11.84 29.59 11.59
CA LEU A 18 -13.27 29.30 11.70
C LEU A 18 -13.49 28.08 12.62
N THR A 19 -14.51 28.15 13.49
CA THR A 19 -15.00 26.96 14.21
C THR A 19 -16.06 26.27 13.36
N LEU A 20 -15.83 25.01 13.00
CA LEU A 20 -16.82 24.19 12.30
C LEU A 20 -17.85 23.66 13.30
N ASP A 21 -19.12 23.69 12.93
CA ASP A 21 -20.23 23.19 13.75
C ASP A 21 -21.42 22.71 12.89
N HIS A 22 -22.53 22.34 13.52
CA HIS A 22 -23.73 21.87 12.82
C HIS A 22 -24.40 22.91 11.91
N THR A 23 -24.08 24.19 12.07
CA THR A 23 -24.58 25.29 11.22
C THR A 23 -23.66 25.59 10.05
N THR A 24 -22.43 25.08 10.08
CA THR A 24 -21.47 25.24 8.99
C THR A 24 -21.96 24.55 7.72
N ARG A 25 -21.77 25.22 6.58
CA ARG A 25 -22.17 24.78 5.24
C ARG A 25 -20.99 24.87 4.29
N ILE A 26 -20.99 23.99 3.29
CA ILE A 26 -20.06 24.02 2.16
C ILE A 26 -20.79 24.64 0.97
N VAL A 27 -20.11 25.47 0.19
CA VAL A 27 -20.58 25.97 -1.10
C VAL A 27 -19.58 25.59 -2.18
N ALA A 28 -20.08 25.04 -3.29
CA ALA A 28 -19.30 24.85 -4.50
C ALA A 28 -19.27 26.18 -5.27
N ALA A 29 -18.08 26.70 -5.57
CA ALA A 29 -17.93 28.00 -6.25
C ALA A 29 -18.54 28.01 -7.66
N THR A 30 -18.60 26.83 -8.30
CA THR A 30 -19.29 26.59 -9.57
C THR A 30 -19.96 25.22 -9.54
N GLU A 31 -20.80 24.91 -10.52
CA GLU A 31 -21.43 23.58 -10.66
C GLU A 31 -20.36 22.49 -10.87
N GLU A 32 -19.32 22.78 -11.64
CA GLU A 32 -18.19 21.89 -11.92
C GLU A 32 -17.36 21.58 -10.66
N ALA A 33 -17.37 22.47 -9.67
CA ALA A 33 -16.71 22.24 -8.38
C ALA A 33 -17.50 21.30 -7.45
N GLY A 34 -18.72 20.88 -7.82
CA GLY A 34 -19.56 19.99 -7.02
C GLY A 34 -18.87 18.69 -6.55
N PRO A 35 -18.16 17.93 -7.41
CA PRO A 35 -17.38 16.77 -6.99
C PRO A 35 -16.27 17.10 -5.98
N ALA A 36 -15.60 18.26 -6.13
CA ALA A 36 -14.58 18.72 -5.19
C ALA A 36 -15.17 19.08 -3.82
N ALA A 37 -16.31 19.77 -3.81
CA ALA A 37 -17.07 20.06 -2.59
C ALA A 37 -17.50 18.77 -1.86
N ARG A 38 -17.92 17.73 -2.60
CA ARG A 38 -18.22 16.40 -2.04
C ARG A 38 -17.00 15.70 -1.46
N ALA A 39 -15.82 15.85 -2.06
CA ALA A 39 -14.58 15.29 -1.52
C ALA A 39 -14.22 15.95 -0.18
N VAL A 40 -14.30 17.29 -0.11
CA VAL A 40 -14.10 18.05 1.14
C VAL A 40 -15.11 17.66 2.20
N GLN A 41 -16.40 17.65 1.85
CA GLN A 41 -17.48 17.23 2.75
C GLN A 41 -17.20 15.84 3.32
N ARG A 42 -16.92 14.85 2.46
CA ARG A 42 -16.66 13.47 2.88
C ARG A 42 -15.52 13.38 3.90
N ALA A 43 -14.37 13.98 3.60
CA ALA A 43 -13.21 13.92 4.49
C ALA A 43 -13.53 14.54 5.86
N LEU A 44 -14.13 15.73 5.88
CA LEU A 44 -14.48 16.43 7.12
C LEU A 44 -15.57 15.71 7.91
N SER A 45 -16.65 15.27 7.25
CA SER A 45 -17.76 14.58 7.92
C SER A 45 -17.36 13.24 8.49
N LEU A 46 -16.54 12.45 7.77
CA LEU A 46 -16.07 11.14 8.26
C LEU A 46 -15.22 11.25 9.52
N THR A 47 -14.45 12.33 9.66
CA THR A 47 -13.57 12.52 10.84
C THR A 47 -14.28 13.26 11.96
N THR A 48 -15.02 14.33 11.66
CA THR A 48 -15.62 15.19 12.69
C THR A 48 -17.01 14.75 13.14
N GLY A 49 -17.76 14.03 12.31
CA GLY A 49 -19.19 13.76 12.51
C GLY A 49 -20.11 14.93 12.20
N LEU A 50 -19.59 16.07 11.73
CA LEU A 50 -20.40 17.20 11.30
C LEU A 50 -20.99 16.93 9.91
N PRO A 51 -22.27 17.26 9.66
CA PRO A 51 -22.94 16.94 8.39
C PRO A 51 -22.47 17.80 7.21
N LEU A 52 -22.07 19.05 7.49
CA LEU A 52 -21.50 20.00 6.52
C LEU A 52 -22.20 19.98 5.15
N PRO A 53 -23.53 20.19 5.07
CA PRO A 53 -24.25 20.05 3.81
C PRO A 53 -23.77 21.07 2.77
N ILE A 54 -23.82 20.66 1.50
CA ILE A 54 -23.47 21.49 0.35
C ILE A 54 -24.72 22.29 -0.05
N GLU A 55 -24.64 23.61 0.03
CA GLU A 55 -25.74 24.56 -0.15
C GLU A 55 -25.31 25.75 -1.04
N GLU A 56 -26.25 26.64 -1.37
CA GLU A 56 -25.99 27.87 -2.15
C GLU A 56 -25.11 28.90 -1.42
N SER A 57 -24.98 28.79 -0.10
CA SER A 57 -24.12 29.66 0.70
C SER A 57 -23.51 28.90 1.87
N GLY A 58 -22.27 29.24 2.22
CA GLY A 58 -21.58 28.59 3.32
C GLY A 58 -20.27 29.25 3.69
N ALA A 59 -19.76 28.86 4.86
CA ALA A 59 -18.48 29.36 5.37
C ALA A 59 -17.27 28.59 4.80
N ILE A 60 -17.49 27.43 4.18
CA ILE A 60 -16.47 26.68 3.45
C ILE A 60 -16.76 26.80 1.95
N GLU A 61 -15.93 27.54 1.23
CA GLU A 61 -16.03 27.71 -0.22
C GLU A 61 -15.04 26.78 -0.92
N VAL A 62 -15.51 25.98 -1.88
CA VAL A 62 -14.69 25.03 -2.63
C VAL A 62 -14.77 25.32 -4.12
N GLY A 63 -13.65 25.67 -4.73
CA GLY A 63 -13.51 25.95 -6.16
C GLY A 63 -12.48 25.05 -6.84
N LEU A 64 -12.50 25.08 -8.17
CA LEU A 64 -11.50 24.44 -9.01
C LEU A 64 -10.69 25.49 -9.78
N ASP A 65 -9.41 25.20 -9.97
CA ASP A 65 -8.49 26.01 -10.77
C ASP A 65 -7.65 25.06 -11.63
N PRO A 66 -7.95 24.93 -12.94
CA PRO A 66 -7.28 23.97 -13.82
C PRO A 66 -5.80 24.27 -14.06
N GLU A 67 -5.31 25.45 -13.66
CA GLU A 67 -3.88 25.79 -13.72
C GLU A 67 -3.08 25.14 -12.56
N LEU A 68 -3.75 24.65 -11.51
CA LEU A 68 -3.11 23.89 -10.45
C LEU A 68 -2.85 22.44 -10.91
N PRO A 69 -1.80 21.78 -10.40
CA PRO A 69 -1.60 20.34 -10.61
C PRO A 69 -2.85 19.54 -10.20
N GLU A 70 -3.07 18.38 -10.81
CA GLU A 70 -4.25 17.53 -10.56
C GLU A 70 -4.50 17.31 -9.05
N GLU A 71 -3.45 17.05 -8.28
CA GLU A 71 -3.53 16.83 -6.83
C GLU A 71 -3.14 18.08 -6.00
N GLY A 72 -2.94 19.22 -6.65
CA GLY A 72 -2.57 20.48 -6.02
C GLY A 72 -3.76 21.25 -5.46
N TYR A 73 -3.51 22.04 -4.42
CA TYR A 73 -4.50 22.89 -3.78
C TYR A 73 -3.91 24.15 -3.14
N ARG A 74 -4.78 25.14 -2.95
CA ARG A 74 -4.60 26.31 -2.11
C ARG A 74 -5.68 26.31 -1.03
N LEU A 75 -5.28 26.52 0.22
CA LEU A 75 -6.15 26.55 1.38
C LEU A 75 -5.96 27.87 2.13
N HIS A 76 -7.05 28.56 2.43
CA HIS A 76 -7.04 29.78 3.23
C HIS A 76 -8.10 29.69 4.33
N VAL A 77 -7.64 29.65 5.58
CA VAL A 77 -8.47 29.57 6.78
C VAL A 77 -8.38 30.91 7.52
N THR A 78 -9.54 31.55 7.66
CA THR A 78 -9.73 32.76 8.46
C THR A 78 -10.78 32.49 9.52
N LYS A 79 -10.95 33.40 10.48
CA LYS A 79 -12.02 33.32 11.49
C LYS A 79 -13.45 33.23 10.92
N ASP A 80 -13.68 33.77 9.71
CA ASP A 80 -15.02 33.91 9.13
C ASP A 80 -15.29 32.90 8.01
N ARG A 81 -14.23 32.37 7.37
CA ARG A 81 -14.34 31.49 6.21
C ARG A 81 -13.14 30.57 6.01
N VAL A 82 -13.39 29.44 5.35
CA VAL A 82 -12.41 28.53 4.75
C VAL A 82 -12.58 28.58 3.24
N GLN A 83 -11.49 28.79 2.51
CA GLN A 83 -11.48 28.72 1.04
C GLN A 83 -10.54 27.62 0.59
N VAL A 84 -11.05 26.70 -0.24
CA VAL A 84 -10.31 25.62 -0.89
C VAL A 84 -10.38 25.85 -2.39
N VAL A 85 -9.23 25.93 -3.05
CA VAL A 85 -9.13 25.96 -4.51
C VAL A 85 -8.20 24.82 -4.93
N ALA A 86 -8.65 23.89 -5.77
CA ALA A 86 -7.88 22.71 -6.13
C ALA A 86 -7.83 22.46 -7.65
N GLY A 87 -6.83 21.72 -8.12
CA GLY A 87 -6.76 21.32 -9.54
C GLY A 87 -7.77 20.24 -9.92
N SER A 88 -8.21 19.43 -8.95
CA SER A 88 -9.22 18.40 -9.14
C SER A 88 -9.95 18.07 -7.82
N PRO A 89 -11.01 17.24 -7.86
CA PRO A 89 -11.62 16.70 -6.65
C PRO A 89 -10.64 15.96 -5.73
N ARG A 90 -9.59 15.34 -6.28
CA ARG A 90 -8.54 14.67 -5.49
C ARG A 90 -7.70 15.67 -4.71
N GLY A 91 -7.28 16.77 -5.36
CA GLY A 91 -6.59 17.88 -4.69
C GLY A 91 -7.43 18.52 -3.58
N ALA A 92 -8.75 18.66 -3.79
CA ALA A 92 -9.66 19.16 -2.77
C ALA A 92 -9.77 18.20 -1.56
N GLY A 93 -9.76 16.89 -1.81
CA GLY A 93 -9.64 15.88 -0.75
C GLY A 93 -8.36 16.07 0.09
N TRP A 94 -7.21 16.31 -0.55
CA TRP A 94 -5.95 16.58 0.14
C TRP A 94 -5.95 17.88 0.94
N ALA A 95 -6.60 18.93 0.42
CA ALA A 95 -6.83 20.17 1.17
C ALA A 95 -7.62 19.92 2.46
N ALA A 96 -8.65 19.06 2.41
CA ALA A 96 -9.44 18.68 3.57
C ALA A 96 -8.61 17.89 4.60
N GLN A 97 -7.69 17.02 4.16
CA GLN A 97 -6.78 16.33 5.08
C GLN A 97 -5.85 17.31 5.81
N THR A 98 -5.34 18.33 5.11
CA THR A 98 -4.58 19.42 5.76
C THR A 98 -5.45 20.22 6.73
N LEU A 99 -6.70 20.51 6.36
CA LEU A 99 -7.65 21.20 7.24
C LEU A 99 -7.92 20.44 8.53
N LEU A 100 -8.04 19.11 8.47
CA LEU A 100 -8.17 18.25 9.66
C LEU A 100 -6.94 18.32 10.57
N GLN A 101 -5.74 18.53 10.01
CA GLN A 101 -4.52 18.71 10.81
C GLN A 101 -4.38 20.11 11.43
N LEU A 102 -5.15 21.10 10.95
CA LEU A 102 -5.28 22.43 11.57
C LEU A 102 -6.29 22.45 12.74
N ALA A 103 -6.98 21.35 12.99
CA ALA A 103 -7.85 21.15 14.14
C ALA A 103 -7.09 20.48 15.31
N PRO A 104 -7.65 20.53 16.54
CA PRO A 104 -7.15 19.78 17.68
C PRO A 104 -7.14 18.26 17.43
N PRO A 105 -6.17 17.50 17.98
CA PRO A 105 -6.07 16.04 17.78
C PRO A 105 -7.33 15.25 18.17
N GLU A 106 -8.15 15.77 19.08
CA GLU A 106 -9.34 15.09 19.61
C GLU A 106 -10.37 14.75 18.53
N ILE A 107 -10.36 15.45 17.39
CA ILE A 107 -11.26 15.14 16.27
C ILE A 107 -11.02 13.76 15.68
N PHE A 108 -9.86 13.14 15.93
CA PHE A 108 -9.54 11.81 15.41
C PHE A 108 -10.08 10.66 16.28
N THR A 109 -10.63 10.94 17.47
CA THR A 109 -11.17 9.92 18.40
C THR A 109 -12.41 9.20 17.86
N ALA A 110 -13.53 9.90 17.81
CA ALA A 110 -14.79 9.43 17.27
C ALA A 110 -15.53 10.61 16.62
N PRO A 111 -16.22 10.40 15.48
CA PRO A 111 -16.95 11.45 14.77
C PRO A 111 -18.26 11.79 15.50
N VAL A 112 -18.15 12.47 16.63
CA VAL A 112 -19.28 12.78 17.54
C VAL A 112 -20.01 14.09 17.20
N GLY A 113 -19.52 14.86 16.22
CA GLY A 113 -20.15 16.10 15.77
C GLY A 113 -19.98 17.30 16.70
N LEU A 114 -18.94 17.31 17.54
CA LEU A 114 -18.64 18.46 18.38
C LEU A 114 -18.10 19.65 17.55
N PRO A 115 -18.23 20.89 18.04
CA PRO A 115 -17.59 22.03 17.39
C PRO A 115 -16.08 21.85 17.27
N VAL A 116 -15.54 22.15 16.09
CA VAL A 116 -14.13 21.96 15.74
C VAL A 116 -13.47 23.32 15.49
N PRO A 117 -12.72 23.87 16.46
CA PRO A 117 -11.97 25.10 16.22
C PRO A 117 -10.80 24.83 15.28
N LEU A 118 -10.60 25.68 14.28
CA LEU A 118 -9.45 25.61 13.38
C LEU A 118 -8.41 26.68 13.74
N VAL A 119 -7.14 26.40 13.42
CA VAL A 119 -6.08 27.42 13.39
C VAL A 119 -6.12 28.15 12.04
N GLY A 120 -5.94 29.47 12.06
CA GLY A 120 -5.83 30.27 10.83
C GLY A 120 -4.61 29.86 10.00
N ALA A 121 -4.76 29.86 8.67
CA ALA A 121 -3.68 29.39 7.79
C ALA A 121 -3.82 29.90 6.35
N ARG A 122 -2.69 30.04 5.67
CA ARG A 122 -2.60 30.15 4.20
C ARG A 122 -1.59 29.13 3.69
N ILE A 123 -2.05 28.20 2.88
CA ILE A 123 -1.27 27.04 2.42
C ILE A 123 -1.41 26.90 0.91
N GLU A 124 -0.29 26.59 0.25
CA GLU A 124 -0.24 26.19 -1.15
C GLU A 124 0.61 24.92 -1.25
N ASP A 125 0.10 23.91 -1.94
CA ASP A 125 0.65 22.57 -1.82
C ASP A 125 0.30 21.68 -3.02
N ALA A 126 1.16 20.72 -3.30
CA ALA A 126 0.98 19.69 -4.33
C ALA A 126 2.03 18.59 -4.14
N PRO A 127 1.75 17.33 -4.52
CA PRO A 127 2.68 16.23 -4.31
C PRO A 127 3.95 16.37 -5.17
N ARG A 128 5.06 15.81 -4.67
CA ARG A 128 6.29 15.59 -5.42
C ARG A 128 6.14 14.46 -6.43
N PHE A 129 5.56 13.33 -6.00
CA PHE A 129 5.42 12.12 -6.81
C PHE A 129 3.95 11.77 -7.06
N ALA A 130 3.68 11.19 -8.23
CA ALA A 130 2.34 10.73 -8.60
C ALA A 130 1.95 9.43 -7.89
N TRP A 131 2.93 8.58 -7.54
CA TRP A 131 2.73 7.33 -6.82
C TRP A 131 3.18 7.45 -5.37
N ARG A 132 2.24 7.34 -4.44
CA ARG A 132 2.49 7.41 -2.99
C ARG A 132 1.76 6.25 -2.34
N GLY A 133 2.44 5.10 -2.37
CA GLY A 133 1.81 3.81 -2.14
C GLY A 133 1.96 3.28 -0.72
N ALA A 134 1.05 2.38 -0.36
CA ALA A 134 1.19 1.48 0.76
C ALA A 134 0.64 0.10 0.37
N MET A 135 1.42 -0.94 0.60
CA MET A 135 0.95 -2.32 0.43
C MET A 135 0.49 -2.91 1.75
N LEU A 136 -0.60 -3.67 1.67
CA LEU A 136 -1.11 -4.51 2.74
C LEU A 136 -1.20 -5.95 2.26
N ASP A 137 -0.60 -6.86 3.03
CA ASP A 137 -0.61 -8.30 2.78
C ASP A 137 -1.60 -9.01 3.72
N PRO A 138 -2.82 -9.34 3.24
CA PRO A 138 -3.69 -10.30 3.89
C PRO A 138 -3.39 -11.78 3.56
N SER A 139 -2.49 -12.07 2.62
CA SER A 139 -2.13 -13.43 2.20
C SER A 139 -1.37 -14.18 3.28
N ARG A 140 -0.42 -13.56 4.00
CA ARG A 140 0.26 -14.25 5.12
C ARG A 140 -0.58 -14.20 6.40
N HIS A 141 -1.21 -13.08 6.74
CA HIS A 141 -2.21 -12.98 7.80
C HIS A 141 -3.46 -12.18 7.39
N PHE A 142 -4.62 -12.85 7.37
CA PHE A 142 -5.88 -12.28 6.92
C PHE A 142 -6.35 -11.14 7.83
N LEU A 143 -6.82 -10.07 7.21
CA LEU A 143 -7.40 -8.91 7.89
C LEU A 143 -8.88 -8.79 7.54
N PRO A 144 -9.79 -8.67 8.52
CA PRO A 144 -11.18 -8.41 8.25
C PRO A 144 -11.37 -7.04 7.58
N LEU A 145 -12.47 -6.87 6.84
CA LEU A 145 -12.71 -5.65 6.04
C LEU A 145 -12.61 -4.34 6.83
N HIS A 146 -13.06 -4.30 8.08
CA HIS A 146 -13.01 -3.07 8.87
C HIS A 146 -11.57 -2.61 9.13
N ASP A 147 -10.62 -3.53 9.27
CA ASP A 147 -9.19 -3.22 9.44
C ASP A 147 -8.58 -2.69 8.12
N VAL A 148 -8.98 -3.27 6.98
CA VAL A 148 -8.58 -2.78 5.64
C VAL A 148 -9.10 -1.36 5.42
N ILE A 149 -10.36 -1.09 5.78
CA ILE A 149 -10.98 0.23 5.67
C ILE A 149 -10.28 1.25 6.61
N ASP A 150 -9.96 0.88 7.84
CA ASP A 150 -9.23 1.77 8.75
C ASP A 150 -7.82 2.08 8.23
N PHE A 151 -7.14 1.09 7.63
CA PHE A 151 -5.84 1.30 7.00
C PHE A 151 -5.91 2.33 5.87
N ILE A 152 -6.89 2.21 4.98
CA ILE A 152 -7.13 3.16 3.88
C ILE A 152 -7.46 4.57 4.43
N ASN A 153 -8.18 4.68 5.54
CA ASN A 153 -8.43 5.96 6.19
C ASN A 153 -7.13 6.63 6.66
N TRP A 154 -6.22 5.86 7.26
CA TRP A 154 -4.91 6.38 7.66
C TRP A 154 -4.02 6.71 6.47
N MET A 155 -4.11 5.96 5.37
CA MET A 155 -3.45 6.35 4.12
C MET A 155 -3.92 7.73 3.63
N ALA A 156 -5.23 7.95 3.59
CA ALA A 156 -5.82 9.22 3.13
C ALA A 156 -5.36 10.40 4.01
N ARG A 157 -5.33 10.22 5.34
CA ARG A 157 -4.87 11.25 6.30
C ARG A 157 -3.42 11.70 6.07
N HIS A 158 -2.61 10.84 5.46
CA HIS A 158 -1.23 11.10 5.10
C HIS A 158 -1.03 11.38 3.59
N LYS A 159 -2.12 11.56 2.84
CA LYS A 159 -2.12 11.84 1.39
C LYS A 159 -1.44 10.76 0.52
N LEU A 160 -1.39 9.52 1.02
CA LEU A 160 -1.04 8.35 0.22
C LEU A 160 -2.21 8.04 -0.72
N ASN A 161 -1.92 7.73 -1.99
CA ASN A 161 -2.93 7.64 -3.05
C ASN A 161 -2.97 6.30 -3.78
N VAL A 162 -2.13 5.33 -3.40
CA VAL A 162 -2.17 3.98 -3.96
C VAL A 162 -2.22 2.93 -2.85
N PHE A 163 -3.30 2.16 -2.82
CA PHE A 163 -3.47 0.99 -1.97
C PHE A 163 -3.14 -0.27 -2.77
N HIS A 164 -1.93 -0.80 -2.55
CA HIS A 164 -1.48 -2.05 -3.13
C HIS A 164 -1.98 -3.21 -2.26
N TRP A 165 -2.79 -4.10 -2.82
CA TRP A 165 -3.47 -5.14 -2.06
C TRP A 165 -2.99 -6.53 -2.49
N HIS A 166 -2.09 -7.11 -1.69
CA HIS A 166 -1.46 -8.39 -1.94
C HIS A 166 -2.40 -9.55 -1.57
N LEU A 167 -3.14 -10.08 -2.56
CA LEU A 167 -4.34 -10.90 -2.33
C LEU A 167 -4.14 -12.40 -2.52
N SER A 168 -2.98 -12.86 -2.96
CA SER A 168 -2.67 -14.29 -3.05
C SER A 168 -1.21 -14.55 -2.70
N ASP A 169 -0.97 -15.65 -1.98
CA ASP A 169 0.37 -16.19 -1.78
C ASP A 169 0.29 -17.69 -1.43
N ASP A 170 1.44 -18.30 -1.13
CA ASP A 170 1.58 -19.71 -0.74
C ASP A 170 0.76 -20.06 0.50
N GLN A 171 0.71 -19.16 1.49
CA GLN A 171 0.05 -19.37 2.79
C GLN A 171 -1.42 -18.93 2.81
N GLY A 172 -1.93 -18.41 1.69
CA GLY A 172 -3.34 -18.41 1.41
C GLY A 172 -3.80 -17.48 0.30
N TRP A 173 -4.95 -17.84 -0.26
CA TRP A 173 -5.62 -17.12 -1.35
C TRP A 173 -6.82 -16.33 -0.82
N ARG A 174 -6.92 -15.04 -1.15
CA ARG A 174 -7.89 -14.12 -0.53
C ARG A 174 -9.04 -13.69 -1.43
N VAL A 175 -9.09 -14.14 -2.68
CA VAL A 175 -10.18 -13.80 -3.63
C VAL A 175 -11.12 -14.98 -3.83
N ALA A 176 -12.35 -14.89 -3.32
CA ALA A 176 -13.37 -15.91 -3.61
C ALA A 176 -13.96 -15.72 -5.01
N TRP A 177 -14.21 -16.84 -5.69
CA TRP A 177 -14.85 -16.86 -7.01
C TRP A 177 -15.74 -18.09 -7.16
N ASP A 178 -17.02 -17.88 -7.47
CA ASP A 178 -18.05 -18.94 -7.51
C ASP A 178 -17.73 -20.07 -8.49
N LYS A 179 -17.05 -19.79 -9.61
CA LYS A 179 -16.63 -20.81 -10.58
C LYS A 179 -15.57 -21.76 -9.99
N TYR A 180 -14.79 -21.29 -9.03
CA TYR A 180 -13.72 -22.02 -8.36
C TYR A 180 -13.90 -21.97 -6.82
N PRO A 181 -14.92 -22.65 -6.26
CA PRO A 181 -15.28 -22.54 -4.84
C PRO A 181 -14.18 -22.98 -3.87
N ARG A 182 -13.28 -23.89 -4.28
CA ARG A 182 -12.15 -24.34 -3.44
C ARG A 182 -11.13 -23.24 -3.15
N LEU A 183 -11.17 -22.10 -3.85
CA LEU A 183 -10.39 -20.91 -3.47
C LEU A 183 -10.79 -20.42 -2.06
N ALA A 184 -12.10 -20.38 -1.79
CA ALA A 184 -12.66 -19.97 -0.52
C ALA A 184 -12.69 -21.11 0.53
N GLU A 185 -12.92 -22.35 0.08
CA GLU A 185 -13.07 -23.50 0.98
C GLU A 185 -11.73 -24.09 1.43
N VAL A 186 -10.71 -24.04 0.57
CA VAL A 186 -9.39 -24.69 0.79
C VAL A 186 -8.28 -23.66 0.78
N ALA A 187 -8.06 -22.96 -0.33
CA ALA A 187 -6.88 -22.09 -0.51
C ALA A 187 -6.83 -20.93 0.50
N SER A 188 -7.98 -20.50 1.02
CA SER A 188 -8.03 -19.41 1.99
C SER A 188 -7.69 -19.82 3.43
N TRP A 189 -7.39 -21.09 3.70
CA TRP A 189 -7.14 -21.61 5.05
C TRP A 189 -5.89 -22.50 5.10
N ARG A 190 -5.03 -22.24 6.09
CA ARG A 190 -3.95 -23.15 6.50
C ARG A 190 -4.23 -23.72 7.89
N THR A 191 -3.65 -24.88 8.17
CA THR A 191 -3.92 -25.63 9.41
C THR A 191 -3.18 -25.07 10.64
N LYS A 192 -2.11 -24.33 10.42
CA LYS A 192 -1.19 -23.77 11.43
C LYS A 192 -0.33 -22.68 10.80
N THR A 193 0.39 -21.92 11.62
CA THR A 193 1.50 -21.05 11.21
C THR A 193 2.77 -21.54 11.87
N SER A 194 3.86 -21.62 11.10
CA SER A 194 5.13 -22.18 11.52
C SER A 194 6.24 -21.17 11.32
N ASN A 195 7.16 -21.14 12.28
CA ASN A 195 8.36 -20.31 12.23
C ASN A 195 9.57 -21.09 12.75
N ARG A 196 10.73 -20.95 12.09
CA ARG A 196 11.96 -21.68 12.44
C ARG A 196 12.42 -21.56 13.90
N PHE A 197 12.08 -20.47 14.57
CA PHE A 197 12.50 -20.22 15.96
C PHE A 197 11.51 -20.74 17.01
N TRP A 198 10.24 -20.87 16.65
CA TRP A 198 9.15 -21.14 17.62
C TRP A 198 8.34 -22.40 17.30
N GLY A 199 8.57 -23.02 16.14
CA GLY A 199 7.82 -24.16 15.66
C GLY A 199 6.41 -23.78 15.20
N ASP A 200 5.48 -24.69 15.40
CA ASP A 200 4.09 -24.56 14.96
C ASP A 200 3.21 -23.95 16.05
N ASP A 201 2.34 -23.01 15.69
CA ASP A 201 1.32 -22.46 16.60
C ASP A 201 0.09 -23.37 16.79
N GLY A 202 -0.03 -24.43 15.97
CA GLY A 202 -1.14 -25.38 15.98
C GLY A 202 -2.53 -24.76 15.73
N THR A 203 -2.60 -23.54 15.21
CA THR A 203 -3.83 -22.76 15.12
C THR A 203 -4.23 -22.54 13.66
N PRO A 204 -5.37 -23.07 13.20
CA PRO A 204 -5.87 -22.78 11.87
C PRO A 204 -6.08 -21.27 11.66
N HIS A 205 -5.66 -20.78 10.50
CA HIS A 205 -5.73 -19.37 10.15
C HIS A 205 -6.21 -19.21 8.70
N GLY A 206 -7.08 -18.23 8.47
CA GLY A 206 -7.60 -18.00 7.14
C GLY A 206 -8.73 -16.99 7.06
N GLY A 207 -9.27 -16.88 5.85
CA GLY A 207 -10.28 -15.91 5.45
C GLY A 207 -10.08 -15.49 3.99
N HIS A 208 -11.15 -15.01 3.38
CA HIS A 208 -11.17 -14.50 2.01
C HIS A 208 -12.14 -13.33 1.91
N TYR A 209 -12.02 -12.58 0.82
CA TYR A 209 -12.94 -11.54 0.40
C TYR A 209 -13.78 -12.03 -0.78
N THR A 210 -15.07 -11.71 -0.79
CA THR A 210 -15.89 -11.87 -1.99
C THR A 210 -15.58 -10.76 -3.00
N LEU A 211 -15.88 -10.97 -4.28
CA LEU A 211 -15.74 -9.94 -5.31
C LEU A 211 -16.54 -8.67 -4.97
N ASP A 212 -17.70 -8.80 -4.35
CA ASP A 212 -18.50 -7.64 -3.89
C ASP A 212 -17.82 -6.88 -2.76
N GLN A 213 -17.14 -7.58 -1.85
CA GLN A 213 -16.36 -6.96 -0.79
C GLN A 213 -15.13 -6.23 -1.36
N ILE A 214 -14.43 -6.84 -2.32
CA ILE A 214 -13.32 -6.20 -3.05
C ILE A 214 -13.80 -4.93 -3.76
N ARG A 215 -14.95 -5.00 -4.44
CA ARG A 215 -15.58 -3.83 -5.08
C ARG A 215 -15.92 -2.73 -4.10
N ALA A 216 -16.52 -3.08 -2.97
CA ALA A 216 -16.85 -2.10 -1.92
C ALA A 216 -15.61 -1.40 -1.35
N VAL A 217 -14.51 -2.14 -1.15
CA VAL A 217 -13.23 -1.56 -0.71
C VAL A 217 -12.64 -0.64 -1.77
N ALA A 218 -12.60 -1.07 -3.03
CA ALA A 218 -12.07 -0.26 -4.13
C ALA A 218 -12.89 1.03 -4.36
N ASP A 219 -14.22 0.94 -4.27
CA ASP A 219 -15.12 2.10 -4.36
C ASP A 219 -14.90 3.07 -3.19
N TYR A 220 -14.72 2.53 -1.99
CA TYR A 220 -14.43 3.34 -0.81
C TYR A 220 -13.08 4.06 -0.94
N ALA A 221 -12.02 3.35 -1.29
CA ALA A 221 -10.68 3.90 -1.53
C ALA A 221 -10.74 5.02 -2.59
N ARG A 222 -11.42 4.76 -3.72
CA ARG A 222 -11.58 5.74 -4.80
C ARG A 222 -12.33 6.99 -4.33
N SER A 223 -13.31 6.84 -3.44
CA SER A 223 -14.04 7.97 -2.85
C SER A 223 -13.17 8.88 -1.98
N LEU A 224 -12.03 8.37 -1.50
CA LEU A 224 -11.01 9.08 -0.74
C LEU A 224 -9.84 9.56 -1.62
N GLY A 225 -9.90 9.36 -2.94
CA GLY A 225 -8.84 9.71 -3.88
C GLY A 225 -7.72 8.68 -3.97
N ILE A 226 -7.93 7.47 -3.44
CA ILE A 226 -6.96 6.37 -3.41
C ILE A 226 -7.28 5.37 -4.52
N GLU A 227 -6.29 5.01 -5.33
CA GLU A 227 -6.36 3.94 -6.30
C GLU A 227 -6.08 2.59 -5.64
N THR A 228 -6.90 1.57 -5.95
CA THR A 228 -6.64 0.19 -5.52
C THR A 228 -5.91 -0.56 -6.63
N VAL A 229 -4.76 -1.12 -6.29
CA VAL A 229 -3.93 -1.96 -7.16
C VAL A 229 -3.97 -3.36 -6.58
N PRO A 230 -4.79 -4.28 -7.13
CA PRO A 230 -4.80 -5.66 -6.67
C PRO A 230 -3.55 -6.38 -7.18
N GLU A 231 -3.02 -7.28 -6.36
CA GLU A 231 -1.97 -8.20 -6.73
C GLU A 231 -2.45 -9.64 -6.63
N LEU A 232 -2.26 -10.39 -7.71
CA LEU A 232 -2.29 -11.84 -7.70
C LEU A 232 -0.94 -12.33 -8.22
N ASP A 233 -0.23 -13.04 -7.38
CA ASP A 233 1.11 -13.51 -7.68
C ASP A 233 1.08 -14.73 -8.60
N PHE A 234 1.81 -14.61 -9.70
CA PHE A 234 2.02 -15.67 -10.67
C PHE A 234 3.39 -15.50 -11.35
N PRO A 235 4.04 -16.60 -11.79
CA PRO A 235 3.61 -17.99 -11.66
C PRO A 235 4.15 -18.70 -10.40
N GLY A 236 4.92 -17.99 -9.56
CA GLY A 236 5.33 -18.39 -8.21
C GLY A 236 4.30 -17.98 -7.15
N HIS A 237 4.60 -18.22 -5.88
CA HIS A 237 3.72 -17.88 -4.74
C HIS A 237 2.27 -18.38 -4.87
N VAL A 238 2.09 -19.57 -5.47
CA VAL A 238 0.78 -20.14 -5.81
C VAL A 238 0.43 -21.37 -4.99
N THR A 239 1.19 -21.76 -3.96
CA THR A 239 0.95 -23.03 -3.24
C THR A 239 -0.47 -23.15 -2.69
N ALA A 240 -1.08 -22.06 -2.22
CA ALA A 240 -2.48 -22.06 -1.79
C ALA A 240 -3.46 -22.42 -2.92
N LEU A 241 -3.26 -21.84 -4.10
CA LEU A 241 -4.03 -22.15 -5.30
C LEU A 241 -3.83 -23.62 -5.70
N LEU A 242 -2.58 -24.08 -5.74
CA LEU A 242 -2.24 -25.44 -6.13
C LEU A 242 -2.80 -26.49 -5.17
N ALA A 243 -2.85 -26.21 -3.86
CA ALA A 243 -3.51 -27.09 -2.89
C ALA A 243 -5.03 -27.21 -3.13
N ALA A 244 -5.67 -26.15 -3.61
CA ALA A 244 -7.08 -26.14 -3.97
C ALA A 244 -7.35 -26.71 -5.36
N TYR A 245 -6.41 -26.63 -6.30
CA TYR A 245 -6.53 -27.16 -7.66
C TYR A 245 -5.20 -27.77 -8.11
N PRO A 246 -4.89 -29.01 -7.66
CA PRO A 246 -3.63 -29.68 -7.95
C PRO A 246 -3.34 -29.85 -9.45
N GLU A 247 -4.37 -29.85 -10.30
CA GLU A 247 -4.25 -29.89 -11.75
C GLU A 247 -3.46 -28.70 -12.36
N PHE A 248 -3.30 -27.60 -11.61
CA PHE A 248 -2.51 -26.44 -12.04
C PHE A 248 -1.03 -26.53 -11.65
N ALA A 249 -0.65 -27.51 -10.82
CA ALA A 249 0.70 -27.65 -10.30
C ALA A 249 1.64 -28.28 -11.33
N THR A 250 2.90 -27.86 -11.31
CA THR A 250 3.96 -28.50 -12.11
C THR A 250 4.31 -29.88 -11.55
N ASP A 251 4.35 -30.02 -10.23
CA ASP A 251 4.45 -31.31 -9.55
C ASP A 251 3.32 -31.47 -8.52
N PRO A 252 2.18 -32.06 -8.90
CA PRO A 252 1.07 -32.30 -7.97
C PRO A 252 1.43 -33.23 -6.81
N THR A 253 2.48 -34.05 -6.92
CA THR A 253 2.89 -34.99 -5.87
C THR A 253 3.71 -34.36 -4.75
N ALA A 254 4.27 -33.17 -5.01
CA ALA A 254 4.99 -32.36 -4.03
C ALA A 254 4.07 -31.53 -3.13
N LEU A 255 2.75 -31.52 -3.37
CA LEU A 255 1.79 -30.75 -2.58
C LEU A 255 1.46 -31.44 -1.26
N ASP A 256 1.59 -30.69 -0.15
CA ASP A 256 1.20 -31.11 1.20
C ASP A 256 0.22 -30.10 1.83
N GLY A 257 -0.76 -29.66 1.04
CA GLY A 257 -1.75 -28.66 1.42
C GLY A 257 -1.27 -27.22 1.27
N VAL A 258 -2.05 -26.28 1.82
CA VAL A 258 -1.70 -24.85 1.84
C VAL A 258 -0.46 -24.65 2.71
N ALA A 259 0.48 -23.82 2.26
CA ALA A 259 1.72 -23.59 2.99
C ALA A 259 1.45 -22.96 4.35
N HIS A 260 2.34 -23.26 5.30
CA HIS A 260 2.24 -22.78 6.67
C HIS A 260 3.53 -22.13 7.18
N TYR A 261 4.51 -21.90 6.31
CA TYR A 261 5.81 -21.35 6.63
C TYR A 261 6.26 -20.33 5.55
N PRO A 262 7.12 -19.34 5.90
CA PRO A 262 7.42 -18.17 5.06
C PRO A 262 8.60 -18.35 4.07
N GLU A 263 9.15 -19.56 3.92
CA GLU A 263 10.19 -19.85 2.92
C GLU A 263 9.66 -19.84 1.48
N ILE A 264 10.57 -19.71 0.50
CA ILE A 264 10.28 -19.82 -0.93
C ILE A 264 9.76 -21.22 -1.28
N HIS A 265 8.62 -21.29 -1.97
CA HIS A 265 8.01 -22.54 -2.41
C HIS A 265 8.37 -22.86 -3.86
N HIS A 266 8.74 -24.12 -4.11
CA HIS A 266 9.26 -24.54 -5.42
C HIS A 266 8.19 -24.99 -6.41
N ASN A 267 6.96 -25.22 -5.95
CA ASN A 267 5.90 -25.67 -6.83
C ASN A 267 5.19 -24.48 -7.48
N VAL A 268 5.22 -24.47 -8.80
CA VAL A 268 4.88 -23.34 -9.65
C VAL A 268 3.81 -23.75 -10.67
N LEU A 269 3.15 -22.76 -11.28
CA LEU A 269 2.11 -22.98 -12.28
C LEU A 269 2.62 -23.82 -13.47
N ASN A 270 1.80 -24.75 -13.97
CA ASN A 270 2.20 -25.66 -15.05
C ASN A 270 1.88 -25.17 -16.47
N PHE A 271 1.22 -24.02 -16.62
CA PHE A 271 0.82 -23.40 -17.89
C PHE A 271 -0.03 -24.30 -18.81
N SER A 272 -0.85 -25.22 -18.26
CA SER A 272 -1.87 -25.90 -19.07
C SER A 272 -2.91 -24.91 -19.59
N ASP A 273 -3.68 -25.29 -20.61
CA ASP A 273 -4.78 -24.46 -21.11
C ASP A 273 -5.77 -24.14 -19.98
N GLU A 274 -6.09 -25.12 -19.12
CA GLU A 274 -6.98 -24.92 -17.97
C GLU A 274 -6.38 -23.97 -16.91
N ALA A 275 -5.07 -24.03 -16.69
CA ALA A 275 -4.37 -23.12 -15.78
C ALA A 275 -4.36 -21.68 -16.34
N MET A 276 -4.11 -21.53 -17.64
CA MET A 276 -4.13 -20.21 -18.29
C MET A 276 -5.56 -19.63 -18.36
N ASP A 277 -6.57 -20.46 -18.63
CA ASP A 277 -7.99 -20.09 -18.57
C ASP A 277 -8.39 -19.63 -17.16
N PHE A 278 -7.88 -20.30 -16.12
CA PHE A 278 -8.05 -19.85 -14.75
C PHE A 278 -7.41 -18.48 -14.52
N VAL A 279 -6.14 -18.30 -14.88
CA VAL A 279 -5.39 -17.05 -14.71
C VAL A 279 -6.09 -15.87 -15.39
N HIS A 280 -6.52 -16.03 -16.65
CA HIS A 280 -7.25 -14.98 -17.35
C HIS A 280 -8.60 -14.72 -16.71
N GLY A 281 -9.35 -15.78 -16.39
CA GLY A 281 -10.68 -15.66 -15.79
C GLY A 281 -10.66 -14.93 -14.45
N ILE A 282 -9.71 -15.26 -13.56
CA ILE A 282 -9.62 -14.62 -12.25
C ILE A 282 -9.18 -13.17 -12.35
N TRP A 283 -8.25 -12.84 -13.26
CA TRP A 283 -7.87 -11.46 -13.52
C TRP A 283 -9.05 -10.64 -14.08
N GLU A 284 -9.88 -11.19 -14.97
CA GLU A 284 -11.10 -10.51 -15.44
C GLU A 284 -12.03 -10.16 -14.27
N GLN A 285 -12.25 -11.10 -13.33
CA GLN A 285 -13.09 -10.85 -12.16
C GLN A 285 -12.52 -9.77 -11.24
N VAL A 286 -11.22 -9.81 -10.98
CA VAL A 286 -10.56 -8.84 -10.08
C VAL A 286 -10.51 -7.45 -10.71
N ILE A 287 -10.21 -7.33 -12.01
CA ILE A 287 -10.23 -6.06 -12.74
C ILE A 287 -11.64 -5.47 -12.75
N GLU A 288 -12.67 -6.28 -13.00
CA GLU A 288 -14.07 -5.83 -12.95
C GLU A 288 -14.48 -5.37 -11.55
N ALA A 289 -14.13 -6.14 -10.51
CA ALA A 289 -14.47 -5.79 -9.13
C ALA A 289 -13.78 -4.50 -8.67
N THR A 290 -12.52 -4.30 -9.04
CA THR A 290 -11.73 -3.15 -8.56
C THR A 290 -11.85 -1.92 -9.46
N GLY A 291 -12.19 -2.08 -10.74
CA GLY A 291 -12.05 -1.04 -11.76
C GLY A 291 -10.60 -0.53 -11.86
N ALA A 292 -9.63 -1.39 -11.59
CA ALA A 292 -8.22 -1.02 -11.50
C ALA A 292 -7.64 -0.62 -12.86
N ARG A 293 -6.80 0.43 -12.87
CA ARG A 293 -6.01 0.82 -14.04
C ARG A 293 -4.63 0.16 -14.04
N HIS A 294 -4.16 -0.22 -12.85
CA HIS A 294 -2.94 -0.96 -12.64
C HIS A 294 -3.21 -2.23 -11.86
N VAL A 295 -2.53 -3.31 -12.20
CA VAL A 295 -2.54 -4.56 -11.43
C VAL A 295 -1.13 -5.06 -11.26
N HIS A 296 -0.82 -5.64 -10.10
CA HIS A 296 0.48 -6.24 -9.84
C HIS A 296 0.41 -7.74 -10.13
N ILE A 297 1.30 -8.26 -10.97
CA ILE A 297 1.30 -9.68 -11.37
C ILE A 297 2.30 -10.52 -10.55
N GLY A 298 2.92 -9.91 -9.53
CA GLY A 298 4.00 -10.52 -8.75
C GLY A 298 5.24 -10.75 -9.62
N GLY A 299 5.65 -12.01 -9.72
CA GLY A 299 6.74 -12.46 -10.58
C GLY A 299 8.10 -12.54 -9.90
N ASP A 300 8.14 -12.42 -8.58
CA ASP A 300 9.30 -12.59 -7.71
C ASP A 300 9.52 -14.06 -7.32
N GLU A 301 10.75 -14.35 -6.89
CA GLU A 301 11.17 -15.60 -6.23
C GLU A 301 10.75 -16.93 -6.91
N VAL A 302 10.56 -16.96 -8.22
CA VAL A 302 10.04 -18.13 -8.95
C VAL A 302 11.13 -19.20 -9.21
N PRO A 303 11.09 -20.39 -8.56
CA PRO A 303 12.11 -21.40 -8.76
C PRO A 303 11.85 -22.22 -10.02
N THR A 304 12.84 -22.34 -10.91
CA THR A 304 12.70 -23.06 -12.20
C THR A 304 12.81 -24.58 -12.07
N THR A 305 13.20 -25.09 -10.90
CA THR A 305 13.57 -26.50 -10.68
C THR A 305 12.48 -27.50 -11.08
N HIS A 306 11.21 -27.22 -10.78
CA HIS A 306 10.10 -28.11 -11.12
C HIS A 306 9.78 -28.09 -12.62
N TRP A 307 9.86 -26.92 -13.27
CA TRP A 307 9.65 -26.81 -14.71
C TRP A 307 10.71 -27.58 -15.50
N VAL A 308 11.98 -27.46 -15.12
CA VAL A 308 13.09 -28.18 -15.76
C VAL A 308 12.95 -29.69 -15.62
N ALA A 309 12.38 -30.16 -14.51
CA ALA A 309 12.17 -31.59 -14.26
C ALA A 309 10.91 -32.17 -14.96
N SER A 310 10.00 -31.33 -15.47
CA SER A 310 8.72 -31.74 -16.02
C SER A 310 8.74 -31.83 -17.55
N GLU A 311 8.64 -33.06 -18.09
CA GLU A 311 8.54 -33.28 -19.54
C GLU A 311 7.30 -32.61 -20.14
N GLU A 312 6.19 -32.59 -19.40
CA GLU A 312 4.93 -31.98 -19.84
C GLU A 312 5.04 -30.45 -19.94
N VAL A 313 5.65 -29.80 -18.93
CA VAL A 313 5.89 -28.35 -19.00
C VAL A 313 6.91 -28.02 -20.09
N ALA A 314 7.94 -28.85 -20.30
CA ALA A 314 8.88 -28.67 -21.39
C ALA A 314 8.21 -28.81 -22.78
N GLU A 315 7.23 -29.71 -22.94
CA GLU A 315 6.45 -29.82 -24.18
C GLU A 315 5.56 -28.60 -24.39
N ARG A 316 4.87 -28.13 -23.35
CA ARG A 316 4.07 -26.90 -23.38
C ARG A 316 4.92 -25.68 -23.73
N ALA A 317 6.08 -25.51 -23.09
CA ALA A 317 7.04 -24.45 -23.37
C ALA A 317 7.40 -24.38 -24.86
N LYS A 318 7.73 -25.53 -25.47
CA LYS A 318 8.02 -25.62 -26.90
C LYS A 318 6.83 -25.21 -27.77
N GLY A 319 5.61 -25.63 -27.38
CA GLY A 319 4.37 -25.21 -28.04
C GLY A 319 4.13 -23.70 -28.00
N LEU A 320 4.61 -23.04 -26.94
CA LEU A 320 4.58 -21.59 -26.74
C LEU A 320 5.75 -20.85 -27.40
N GLY A 321 6.66 -21.57 -28.06
CA GLY A 321 7.85 -21.00 -28.70
C GLY A 321 9.02 -20.74 -27.75
N VAL A 322 8.99 -21.33 -26.55
CA VAL A 322 10.07 -21.26 -25.55
C VAL A 322 10.97 -22.50 -25.70
N GLU A 323 12.20 -22.29 -26.18
CA GLU A 323 13.15 -23.39 -26.43
C GLU A 323 13.71 -23.99 -25.12
N ASP A 324 14.07 -23.12 -24.18
CA ASP A 324 14.57 -23.49 -22.86
C ASP A 324 13.49 -23.18 -21.81
N VAL A 325 12.95 -24.25 -21.21
CA VAL A 325 11.87 -24.20 -20.24
C VAL A 325 12.20 -23.34 -19.01
N ALA A 326 13.48 -23.14 -18.68
CA ALA A 326 13.88 -22.24 -17.61
C ALA A 326 13.44 -20.78 -17.86
N ASN A 327 13.22 -20.40 -19.14
CA ASN A 327 12.80 -19.06 -19.54
C ASN A 327 11.28 -18.91 -19.71
N ILE A 328 10.46 -19.90 -19.31
CA ILE A 328 9.01 -19.84 -19.49
C ILE A 328 8.35 -18.71 -18.67
N GLN A 329 8.94 -18.32 -17.54
CA GLN A 329 8.51 -17.15 -16.77
C GLN A 329 8.54 -15.88 -17.62
N ARG A 330 9.63 -15.66 -18.38
CA ARG A 330 9.76 -14.50 -19.25
C ARG A 330 8.64 -14.46 -20.30
N TRP A 331 8.32 -15.61 -20.91
CA TRP A 331 7.18 -15.72 -21.81
C TRP A 331 5.87 -15.37 -21.10
N PHE A 332 5.63 -15.89 -19.90
CA PHE A 332 4.41 -15.64 -19.14
C PHE A 332 4.24 -14.15 -18.78
N THR A 333 5.31 -13.49 -18.33
CA THR A 333 5.32 -12.05 -18.07
C THR A 333 4.92 -11.26 -19.32
N LEU A 334 5.53 -11.56 -20.48
CA LEU A 334 5.23 -10.89 -21.75
C LEU A 334 3.78 -11.16 -22.20
N HIS A 335 3.30 -12.39 -22.05
CA HIS A 335 1.93 -12.79 -22.35
C HIS A 335 0.93 -12.04 -21.48
N MET A 336 1.14 -12.00 -20.16
CA MET A 336 0.26 -11.30 -19.24
C MET A 336 0.27 -9.79 -19.48
N ARG A 337 1.43 -9.20 -19.80
CA ARG A 337 1.48 -7.79 -20.22
C ARG A 337 0.61 -7.55 -21.45
N ASP A 338 0.77 -8.33 -22.52
CA ASP A 338 -0.01 -8.11 -23.75
C ASP A 338 -1.51 -8.30 -23.50
N TRP A 339 -1.86 -9.32 -22.71
CA TRP A 339 -3.25 -9.62 -22.35
C TRP A 339 -3.89 -8.49 -21.52
N LEU A 340 -3.17 -7.94 -20.53
CA LEU A 340 -3.64 -6.84 -19.66
C LEU A 340 -3.71 -5.51 -20.43
N THR A 341 -2.68 -5.17 -21.19
CA THR A 341 -2.61 -3.92 -21.95
C THR A 341 -3.69 -3.87 -23.04
N SER A 342 -4.03 -5.01 -23.66
CA SER A 342 -5.15 -5.10 -24.61
C SER A 342 -6.52 -4.76 -23.98
N ARG A 343 -6.61 -4.80 -22.64
CA ARG A 343 -7.79 -4.44 -21.84
C ARG A 343 -7.68 -3.06 -21.20
N GLY A 344 -6.64 -2.28 -21.53
CA GLY A 344 -6.41 -0.94 -20.99
C GLY A 344 -5.90 -0.94 -19.53
N VAL A 345 -5.34 -2.06 -19.08
CA VAL A 345 -4.75 -2.20 -17.73
C VAL A 345 -3.22 -2.27 -17.85
N THR A 346 -2.53 -1.46 -17.05
CA THR A 346 -1.07 -1.45 -17.02
C THR A 346 -0.57 -2.43 -15.96
N PRO A 347 0.14 -3.51 -16.33
CA PRO A 347 0.75 -4.43 -15.38
C PRO A 347 1.93 -3.80 -14.62
N ILE A 348 2.11 -4.23 -13.38
CA ILE A 348 3.27 -3.98 -12.53
C ILE A 348 3.85 -5.34 -12.14
N GLY A 349 5.18 -5.46 -12.09
CA GLY A 349 5.83 -6.64 -11.54
C GLY A 349 7.01 -6.25 -10.65
N TRP A 350 7.38 -7.16 -9.74
CA TRP A 350 8.61 -7.04 -8.97
C TRP A 350 9.82 -7.10 -9.90
N ASP A 351 10.94 -6.49 -9.49
CA ASP A 351 12.05 -6.20 -10.39
C ASP A 351 12.78 -7.43 -10.98
N GLU A 352 12.47 -8.64 -10.53
CA GLU A 352 12.81 -9.91 -11.19
C GLU A 352 12.31 -9.95 -12.65
N VAL A 353 11.14 -9.37 -12.93
CA VAL A 353 10.54 -9.41 -14.28
C VAL A 353 11.36 -8.65 -15.34
N VAL A 354 12.33 -7.84 -14.92
CA VAL A 354 13.23 -7.08 -15.80
C VAL A 354 14.67 -7.63 -15.84
N GLU A 355 14.96 -8.76 -15.18
CA GLU A 355 16.31 -9.37 -15.19
C GLU A 355 16.79 -9.71 -16.60
N ASP A 356 15.91 -10.28 -17.41
CA ASP A 356 16.15 -10.60 -18.82
C ASP A 356 15.98 -9.38 -19.76
N GLY A 357 15.93 -8.19 -19.18
CA GLY A 357 15.80 -6.92 -19.88
C GLY A 357 14.44 -6.25 -19.73
N VAL A 358 14.43 -4.98 -20.11
CA VAL A 358 13.30 -4.05 -20.05
C VAL A 358 12.04 -4.64 -20.68
N VAL A 359 10.88 -4.40 -20.06
CA VAL A 359 9.56 -4.81 -20.57
C VAL A 359 8.72 -3.57 -20.87
N GLU A 360 8.73 -3.13 -22.12
CA GLU A 360 7.88 -2.01 -22.54
C GLU A 360 6.40 -2.33 -22.27
N GLY A 361 5.65 -1.33 -21.80
CA GLY A 361 4.24 -1.47 -21.44
C GLY A 361 3.99 -1.96 -20.01
N MET A 362 5.03 -2.22 -19.22
CA MET A 362 4.94 -2.54 -17.79
C MET A 362 5.57 -1.44 -16.92
N ILE A 363 5.18 -1.42 -15.64
CA ILE A 363 5.88 -0.69 -14.58
C ILE A 363 6.74 -1.68 -13.79
N CYS A 364 7.98 -1.32 -13.50
CA CYS A 364 8.86 -2.10 -12.62
C CYS A 364 8.74 -1.59 -11.18
N GLN A 365 8.37 -2.45 -10.25
CA GLN A 365 8.42 -2.14 -8.82
C GLN A 365 9.71 -2.69 -8.22
N CYS A 366 10.62 -1.80 -7.87
CA CYS A 366 11.95 -2.14 -7.41
C CYS A 366 11.96 -2.37 -5.90
N TRP A 367 12.39 -3.56 -5.47
CA TRP A 367 12.39 -3.95 -4.06
C TRP A 367 13.74 -4.43 -3.55
N ARG A 368 14.59 -5.02 -4.40
CA ARG A 368 15.88 -5.57 -3.95
C ARG A 368 16.90 -4.47 -3.68
N ASP A 369 17.18 -3.65 -4.69
CA ASP A 369 18.11 -2.53 -4.61
C ASP A 369 17.71 -1.40 -5.57
N ALA A 370 17.79 -0.15 -5.12
CA ALA A 370 17.50 1.04 -5.92
C ALA A 370 18.28 1.10 -7.24
N GLU A 371 19.46 0.47 -7.33
CA GLU A 371 20.22 0.33 -8.58
C GLU A 371 19.47 -0.47 -9.65
N VAL A 372 18.69 -1.50 -9.29
CA VAL A 372 17.87 -2.28 -10.24
C VAL A 372 16.80 -1.39 -10.85
N GLY A 373 16.08 -0.64 -10.00
CA GLY A 373 15.09 0.35 -10.43
C GLY A 373 15.71 1.46 -11.28
N GLY A 374 16.92 1.92 -10.93
CA GLY A 374 17.67 2.88 -11.72
C GLY A 374 17.97 2.36 -13.14
N ARG A 375 18.42 1.11 -13.28
CA ARG A 375 18.65 0.49 -14.60
C ARG A 375 17.37 0.37 -15.42
N ALA A 376 16.25 -0.02 -14.80
CA ALA A 376 14.96 -0.07 -15.49
C ALA A 376 14.50 1.32 -15.97
N ALA A 377 14.68 2.35 -15.14
CA ALA A 377 14.36 3.73 -15.48
C ALA A 377 15.24 4.28 -16.62
N GLU A 378 16.56 4.04 -16.58
CA GLU A 378 17.50 4.38 -17.67
C GLU A 378 17.18 3.60 -18.96
N GLY A 379 16.61 2.39 -18.82
CA GLY A 379 16.08 1.58 -19.91
C GLY A 379 14.74 2.07 -20.47
N GLY A 380 14.15 3.14 -19.92
CA GLY A 380 12.93 3.79 -20.39
C GLY A 380 11.63 3.31 -19.75
N MET A 381 11.67 2.37 -18.80
CA MET A 381 10.48 1.94 -18.05
C MET A 381 10.09 2.96 -16.98
N GLN A 382 8.79 3.02 -16.69
CA GLN A 382 8.32 3.65 -15.47
C GLN A 382 8.65 2.77 -14.27
N VAL A 383 9.05 3.39 -13.16
CA VAL A 383 9.48 2.66 -11.97
C VAL A 383 8.81 3.16 -10.69
N ILE A 384 8.52 2.24 -9.79
CA ILE A 384 8.15 2.51 -8.40
C ILE A 384 9.35 2.09 -7.55
N MET A 385 9.92 3.04 -6.81
CA MET A 385 11.09 2.78 -5.97
C MET A 385 10.64 2.39 -4.56
N SER A 386 10.74 1.11 -4.23
CA SER A 386 10.38 0.54 -2.92
C SER A 386 11.46 -0.40 -2.37
N PRO A 387 12.74 0.02 -2.30
CA PRO A 387 13.82 -0.86 -1.88
C PRO A 387 13.65 -1.29 -0.42
N SER A 388 13.83 -2.57 -0.15
CA SER A 388 13.72 -3.21 1.17
C SER A 388 14.57 -2.50 2.23
N SER A 389 15.70 -1.93 1.82
CA SER A 389 16.58 -1.14 2.66
C SER A 389 15.90 0.05 3.36
N HIS A 390 14.84 0.63 2.78
CA HIS A 390 14.17 1.83 3.30
C HIS A 390 12.66 1.68 3.49
N THR A 391 12.00 0.81 2.73
CA THR A 391 10.53 0.82 2.63
C THR A 391 9.86 -0.49 3.04
N TYR A 392 10.61 -1.47 3.56
CA TYR A 392 10.03 -2.68 4.15
C TYR A 392 9.76 -2.44 5.64
N TYR A 393 8.49 -2.38 6.00
CA TYR A 393 8.05 -2.02 7.35
C TYR A 393 7.70 -3.25 8.18
N ASP A 394 7.63 -4.43 7.58
CA ASP A 394 7.71 -5.71 8.28
C ASP A 394 9.06 -5.93 9.01
N PHE A 395 10.08 -5.12 8.73
CA PHE A 395 11.37 -5.10 9.44
C PHE A 395 11.27 -4.46 10.83
N TYR A 396 12.21 -4.82 11.71
CA TYR A 396 12.36 -4.18 13.03
C TYR A 396 12.51 -2.67 12.93
N GLN A 397 12.02 -1.98 13.96
CA GLN A 397 12.10 -0.52 14.05
C GLN A 397 13.28 -0.01 14.87
N SER A 398 13.96 -0.90 15.60
CA SER A 398 15.16 -0.57 16.36
C SER A 398 15.99 -1.80 16.69
N ALA A 399 17.16 -1.57 17.29
CA ALA A 399 18.00 -2.62 17.85
C ALA A 399 17.55 -3.07 19.26
N ASP A 400 16.45 -2.53 19.81
CA ASP A 400 15.97 -2.96 21.12
C ASP A 400 15.61 -4.47 21.09
N PRO A 401 16.21 -5.29 21.96
CA PRO A 401 15.90 -6.71 22.04
C PRO A 401 14.46 -7.01 22.46
N GLN A 402 13.71 -6.02 22.96
CA GLN A 402 12.31 -6.15 23.34
C GLN A 402 11.32 -5.81 22.21
N GLU A 403 11.79 -5.38 21.03
CA GLU A 403 10.92 -5.25 19.85
C GLU A 403 10.14 -6.56 19.61
N PRO A 404 8.86 -6.48 19.21
CA PRO A 404 8.12 -7.68 18.81
C PRO A 404 8.81 -8.35 17.62
N TYR A 405 8.72 -9.68 17.57
CA TYR A 405 9.30 -10.45 16.48
C TYR A 405 8.78 -9.96 15.12
N ALA A 406 9.72 -9.75 14.21
CA ALA A 406 9.53 -9.07 12.94
C ALA A 406 10.54 -9.63 11.94
N GLN A 407 10.42 -9.26 10.68
CA GLN A 407 11.35 -9.72 9.66
C GLN A 407 12.75 -9.13 9.89
N TRP A 408 13.74 -9.94 9.54
CA TRP A 408 15.12 -9.69 9.92
C TRP A 408 15.79 -8.57 9.11
N ALA A 409 15.67 -7.34 9.61
CA ALA A 409 16.51 -6.18 9.33
C ALA A 409 15.98 -4.99 10.17
N ILE A 410 16.64 -3.83 10.10
CA ILE A 410 16.17 -2.62 10.79
C ILE A 410 15.87 -1.50 9.78
N THR A 411 14.64 -1.01 9.84
CA THR A 411 14.17 0.19 9.15
C THR A 411 13.54 1.11 10.20
N THR A 412 14.30 2.11 10.65
CA THR A 412 13.79 3.13 11.59
C THR A 412 12.99 4.20 10.82
N TRP A 413 12.27 5.08 11.54
CA TRP A 413 11.56 6.20 10.90
C TRP A 413 12.53 7.22 10.28
N GLU A 414 13.72 7.40 10.86
CA GLU A 414 14.80 8.23 10.32
C GLU A 414 15.31 7.66 9.00
N LYS A 415 15.54 6.34 8.96
CA LYS A 415 15.99 5.65 7.75
C LYS A 415 14.96 5.81 6.64
N ALA A 416 13.69 5.55 6.92
CA ALA A 416 12.60 5.78 5.97
C ALA A 416 12.55 7.24 5.47
N TYR A 417 12.70 8.23 6.37
CA TYR A 417 12.68 9.66 6.03
C TYR A 417 13.88 10.10 5.18
N SER A 418 15.04 9.47 5.37
CA SER A 418 16.26 9.76 4.61
C SER A 418 16.22 9.31 3.16
N PHE A 419 15.23 8.51 2.77
CA PHE A 419 15.14 7.97 1.42
C PHE A 419 14.91 9.07 0.38
N ASP A 420 15.61 8.98 -0.75
CA ASP A 420 15.35 9.78 -1.92
C ASP A 420 15.19 8.87 -3.16
N PRO A 421 13.95 8.68 -3.67
CA PRO A 421 13.66 7.78 -4.79
C PRO A 421 14.42 8.10 -6.09
N THR A 422 14.97 9.30 -6.22
CA THR A 422 15.66 9.77 -7.43
C THR A 422 17.18 9.91 -7.26
N ALA A 423 17.73 9.52 -6.10
CA ALA A 423 19.16 9.67 -5.82
C ALA A 423 20.00 8.88 -6.83
N GLY A 424 21.02 9.54 -7.40
CA GLY A 424 21.97 8.92 -8.33
C GLY A 424 21.46 8.72 -9.76
N LEU A 425 20.21 9.04 -10.07
CA LEU A 425 19.63 8.91 -11.41
C LEU A 425 19.96 10.10 -12.31
N SER A 426 20.01 9.88 -13.63
CA SER A 426 19.99 10.98 -14.60
C SER A 426 18.67 11.75 -14.53
N PRO A 427 18.61 13.01 -15.01
CA PRO A 427 17.34 13.75 -15.05
C PRO A 427 16.24 13.05 -15.85
N GLU A 428 16.61 12.31 -16.90
CA GLU A 428 15.66 11.55 -17.72
C GLU A 428 15.10 10.35 -16.94
N ALA A 429 15.97 9.54 -16.32
CA ALA A 429 15.54 8.41 -15.49
C ALA A 429 14.77 8.85 -14.24
N ALA A 430 15.17 9.96 -13.61
CA ALA A 430 14.41 10.55 -12.50
C ALA A 430 12.98 10.93 -12.92
N GLY A 431 12.78 11.39 -14.16
CA GLY A 431 11.46 11.65 -14.74
C GLY A 431 10.61 10.40 -15.00
N ARG A 432 11.19 9.20 -14.91
CA ARG A 432 10.48 7.91 -15.01
C ARG A 432 10.08 7.32 -13.66
N VAL A 433 10.59 7.87 -12.55
CA VAL A 433 10.20 7.46 -11.20
C VAL A 433 8.80 7.99 -10.90
N LEU A 434 7.83 7.09 -10.85
CA LEU A 434 6.45 7.42 -10.50
C LEU A 434 6.33 7.86 -9.04
N GLY A 435 7.15 7.26 -8.17
CA GLY A 435 7.24 7.57 -6.76
C GLY A 435 7.72 6.40 -5.92
N THR A 436 7.17 6.27 -4.71
CA THR A 436 7.61 5.28 -3.71
C THR A 436 6.44 4.68 -2.94
N GLN A 437 6.69 3.57 -2.26
CA GLN A 437 5.71 2.78 -1.54
C GLN A 437 6.37 1.98 -0.43
N PHE A 438 5.71 1.86 0.73
CA PHE A 438 6.12 0.91 1.76
C PHE A 438 5.35 -0.41 1.66
N GLN A 439 6.03 -1.49 2.04
CA GLN A 439 5.46 -2.83 2.07
C GLN A 439 5.26 -3.31 3.51
N LEU A 440 4.12 -3.95 3.76
CA LEU A 440 3.78 -4.57 5.04
C LEU A 440 3.53 -6.06 4.81
N TRP A 441 4.60 -6.80 4.52
CA TRP A 441 4.58 -8.25 4.52
C TRP A 441 4.18 -8.77 5.90
N SER A 442 3.26 -9.73 5.94
CA SER A 442 2.51 -10.02 7.16
C SER A 442 2.85 -11.33 7.84
N GLU A 443 3.95 -12.00 7.49
CA GLU A 443 4.46 -13.22 8.14
C GLU A 443 4.45 -13.09 9.67
N PHE A 444 4.82 -11.90 10.17
CA PHE A 444 4.88 -11.59 11.60
C PHE A 444 3.87 -10.53 12.05
N LEU A 445 3.04 -10.02 11.14
CA LEU A 445 2.02 -8.99 11.42
C LEU A 445 0.63 -9.62 11.57
N GLN A 446 0.47 -10.45 12.60
CA GLN A 446 -0.68 -11.37 12.72
C GLN A 446 -2.08 -10.76 12.76
N ASN A 447 -2.17 -9.49 13.13
CA ASN A 447 -3.43 -8.78 13.26
C ASN A 447 -3.19 -7.29 13.09
N TYR A 448 -4.28 -6.55 13.01
CA TYR A 448 -4.21 -5.14 12.67
C TYR A 448 -3.43 -4.28 13.67
N ARG A 449 -3.33 -4.67 14.94
CA ARG A 449 -2.47 -3.94 15.91
C ARG A 449 -0.99 -4.05 15.57
N HIS A 450 -0.53 -5.19 15.05
CA HIS A 450 0.85 -5.35 14.58
C HIS A 450 1.07 -4.59 13.29
N VAL A 451 0.09 -4.60 12.37
CA VAL A 451 0.11 -3.78 11.14
C VAL A 451 0.24 -2.31 11.48
N GLN A 452 -0.56 -1.78 12.42
CA GLN A 452 -0.47 -0.39 12.86
C GLN A 452 0.88 -0.06 13.52
N TYR A 453 1.39 -0.96 14.36
CA TYR A 453 2.70 -0.81 15.01
C TYR A 453 3.83 -0.74 14.00
N SER A 454 3.79 -1.62 13.00
CA SER A 454 4.76 -1.71 11.92
C SER A 454 4.67 -0.51 10.96
N ALA A 455 3.45 -0.11 10.57
CA ALA A 455 3.25 0.98 9.64
C ALA A 455 3.63 2.34 10.24
N TRP A 456 3.25 2.62 11.49
CA TRP A 456 3.33 3.97 12.06
C TRP A 456 4.35 4.03 13.21
N PRO A 457 5.26 5.03 13.23
CA PRO A 457 5.23 6.29 12.46
C PRO A 457 5.95 6.29 11.11
N ARG A 458 6.54 5.19 10.65
CA ARG A 458 7.34 5.17 9.41
C ARG A 458 6.52 5.56 8.16
N GLY A 459 5.22 5.29 8.15
CA GLY A 459 4.29 5.75 7.13
C GLY A 459 4.21 7.28 7.03
N CYS A 460 4.39 8.01 8.15
CA CYS A 460 4.49 9.46 8.14
C CYS A 460 5.78 9.91 7.42
N SER A 461 6.89 9.21 7.66
CA SER A 461 8.16 9.46 6.98
C SER A 461 8.03 9.26 5.47
N LEU A 462 7.44 8.15 5.03
CA LEU A 462 7.25 7.88 3.59
C LEU A 462 6.29 8.89 2.96
N ALA A 463 5.20 9.24 3.64
CA ALA A 463 4.28 10.26 3.16
C ALA A 463 4.99 11.59 2.90
N GLU A 464 5.91 12.01 3.78
CA GLU A 464 6.71 13.21 3.56
C GLU A 464 7.70 13.06 2.40
N VAL A 465 8.45 11.95 2.33
CA VAL A 465 9.37 11.67 1.21
C VAL A 465 8.64 11.73 -0.13
N ALA A 466 7.41 11.21 -0.17
CA ALA A 466 6.64 11.06 -1.38
C ALA A 466 5.87 12.35 -1.78
N TRP A 467 5.62 13.24 -0.82
CA TRP A 467 4.81 14.45 -1.00
C TRP A 467 5.62 15.74 -1.05
N SER A 468 6.52 15.95 -0.09
CA SER A 468 7.16 17.25 0.17
C SER A 468 8.36 17.52 -0.74
N ASP A 469 8.73 18.79 -0.88
CA ASP A 469 9.97 19.19 -1.55
C ASP A 469 11.17 18.65 -0.75
N PRO A 470 12.12 17.94 -1.39
CA PRO A 470 13.27 17.41 -0.69
C PRO A 470 14.26 18.49 -0.22
N THR A 471 14.16 19.71 -0.74
CA THR A 471 15.06 20.83 -0.44
C THR A 471 14.92 21.28 1.01
N GLY A 472 16.01 21.25 1.76
CA GLY A 472 16.01 21.67 3.16
C GLY A 472 15.40 20.65 4.13
N ARG A 473 15.23 19.37 3.71
CA ARG A 473 14.87 18.28 4.62
C ARG A 473 15.84 18.22 5.80
N ASP A 474 15.27 18.31 7.00
CA ASP A 474 16.00 18.23 8.26
C ASP A 474 15.33 17.22 9.19
N VAL A 475 16.14 16.33 9.79
CA VAL A 475 15.63 15.24 10.63
C VAL A 475 15.11 15.76 11.97
N ALA A 476 15.75 16.79 12.54
CA ALA A 476 15.34 17.33 13.83
C ALA A 476 14.03 18.13 13.72
N GLU A 477 13.87 18.89 12.65
CA GLU A 477 12.64 19.58 12.29
C GLU A 477 11.49 18.59 12.08
N PHE A 478 11.71 17.56 11.24
CA PHE A 478 10.73 16.52 11.01
C PHE A 478 10.35 15.79 12.30
N ARG A 479 11.33 15.45 13.16
CA ARG A 479 11.06 14.84 14.46
C ARG A 479 10.12 15.70 15.30
N GLY A 480 10.33 17.02 15.35
CA GLY A 480 9.46 17.94 16.09
C GLY A 480 8.01 17.94 15.59
N ARG A 481 7.81 17.89 14.26
CA ARG A 481 6.45 17.73 13.68
C ARG A 481 5.89 16.34 13.93
N LEU A 482 6.72 15.30 13.85
CA LEU A 482 6.31 13.93 14.10
C LEU A 482 5.81 13.76 15.54
N GLU A 483 6.54 14.27 16.54
CA GLU A 483 6.13 14.25 17.94
C GLU A 483 4.73 14.84 18.15
N GLY A 484 4.44 16.01 17.55
CA GLY A 484 3.09 16.59 17.60
C GLY A 484 2.05 15.80 16.80
N HIS A 485 2.44 15.09 15.74
CA HIS A 485 1.52 14.27 14.97
C HIS A 485 1.17 12.94 15.65
N LEU A 486 2.05 12.42 16.50
CA LEU A 486 1.76 11.24 17.31
C LEU A 486 0.55 11.44 18.23
N GLU A 487 0.27 12.67 18.66
CA GLU A 487 -0.96 13.00 19.41
C GLU A 487 -2.23 12.69 18.61
N ARG A 488 -2.21 12.88 17.28
CA ARG A 488 -3.33 12.54 16.39
C ARG A 488 -3.47 11.04 16.20
N LEU A 489 -2.34 10.33 16.04
CA LEU A 489 -2.33 8.87 15.99
C LEU A 489 -2.88 8.27 17.28
N ALA A 490 -2.45 8.81 18.43
CA ALA A 490 -2.93 8.40 19.75
C ALA A 490 -4.43 8.68 19.92
N ALA A 491 -4.90 9.88 19.56
CA ALA A 491 -6.31 10.24 19.60
C ALA A 491 -7.15 9.30 18.72
N GLY A 492 -6.66 8.94 17.53
CA GLY A 492 -7.31 7.97 16.65
C GLY A 492 -7.14 6.50 17.05
N GLY A 493 -6.55 6.20 18.20
CA GLY A 493 -6.41 4.83 18.71
C GLY A 493 -5.45 3.95 17.91
N VAL A 494 -4.54 4.53 17.14
CA VAL A 494 -3.55 3.77 16.36
C VAL A 494 -2.54 3.15 17.32
N ASN A 495 -2.30 1.85 17.20
CA ASN A 495 -1.24 1.17 17.93
C ASN A 495 0.16 1.43 17.32
N TYR A 496 0.53 2.69 17.10
CA TYR A 496 1.83 3.08 16.53
C TYR A 496 2.99 2.74 17.50
N ARG A 497 4.22 2.62 16.97
CA ARG A 497 5.42 2.52 17.80
C ARG A 497 5.85 3.89 18.35
N PRO A 498 5.90 4.12 19.67
CA PRO A 498 6.43 5.37 20.20
C PRO A 498 7.90 5.59 19.84
N LEU A 499 8.32 6.86 19.70
CA LEU A 499 9.71 7.18 19.31
C LEU A 499 10.72 6.64 20.32
N GLU A 500 10.38 6.71 21.61
CA GLU A 500 11.23 6.28 22.72
C GLU A 500 11.24 4.76 22.95
N GLY A 501 10.46 3.99 22.18
CA GLY A 501 10.39 2.53 22.27
C GLY A 501 8.99 1.99 22.50
N SER A 502 8.86 0.67 22.39
CA SER A 502 7.60 -0.06 22.57
C SER A 502 6.98 0.17 23.95
N HIS A 503 5.65 0.34 23.99
CA HIS A 503 4.90 0.19 25.24
C HIS A 503 4.89 -1.27 25.73
N PRO A 504 4.61 -1.52 27.02
CA PRO A 504 4.61 -2.89 27.57
C PRO A 504 3.74 -3.91 26.81
N TRP A 505 2.61 -3.49 26.24
CA TRP A 505 1.72 -4.37 25.44
C TRP A 505 2.13 -4.54 23.98
N GLN A 506 3.16 -3.81 23.53
CA GLN A 506 3.73 -3.88 22.19
C GLN A 506 5.00 -4.74 22.13
N LEU A 507 5.61 -5.03 23.29
CA LEU A 507 6.81 -5.86 23.37
C LEU A 507 6.55 -7.29 22.87
N GLY A 508 7.60 -7.93 22.35
CA GLY A 508 7.56 -9.34 21.96
C GLY A 508 7.35 -10.31 23.12
N GLY A 509 7.59 -9.84 24.36
CA GLY A 509 7.47 -10.65 25.57
C GLY A 509 8.47 -11.81 25.62
N GLU A 510 8.10 -12.88 26.33
CA GLU A 510 8.94 -14.08 26.51
C GLU A 510 8.49 -15.29 25.69
N GLY A 511 7.36 -15.19 25.00
CA GLY A 511 6.76 -16.27 24.21
C GLY A 511 7.21 -16.28 22.75
N TRP A 512 6.42 -16.89 21.88
CA TRP A 512 6.75 -17.05 20.46
C TRP A 512 6.84 -15.72 19.65
N ARG A 513 6.37 -14.61 20.24
CA ARG A 513 6.54 -13.25 19.70
C ARG A 513 7.83 -12.56 20.11
N ARG A 514 8.64 -13.20 20.95
CA ARG A 514 9.91 -12.67 21.41
C ARG A 514 10.86 -12.54 20.23
N ARG A 515 11.64 -11.47 20.17
CA ARG A 515 12.77 -11.38 19.23
C ARG A 515 13.85 -12.42 19.60
N PRO A 516 14.24 -13.33 18.69
CA PRO A 516 15.31 -14.29 18.95
C PRO A 516 16.65 -13.59 19.26
N PRO A 517 17.49 -14.14 20.16
CA PRO A 517 18.83 -13.60 20.41
C PRO A 517 19.69 -13.60 19.14
N GLY A 518 20.41 -12.50 18.87
CA GLY A 518 21.28 -12.34 17.70
C GLY A 518 20.56 -11.97 16.40
N ASP A 519 19.23 -11.93 16.40
CA ASP A 519 18.45 -11.51 15.23
C ASP A 519 18.54 -9.99 15.05
N GLY A 520 18.99 -9.54 13.89
CA GLY A 520 19.16 -8.12 13.52
C GLY A 520 20.54 -7.50 13.76
N GLU A 521 21.56 -8.27 14.16
CA GLU A 521 22.94 -7.77 14.37
C GLU A 521 23.84 -7.82 13.11
N ASN A 522 23.49 -8.63 12.11
CA ASN A 522 24.06 -8.63 10.76
C ASN A 522 22.92 -8.81 9.75
N PRO A 523 22.98 -8.36 8.48
CA PRO A 523 22.04 -8.78 7.45
C PRO A 523 22.41 -10.18 6.91
N PRO A 524 21.47 -10.94 6.32
CA PRO A 524 21.85 -12.04 5.45
C PRO A 524 22.56 -11.43 4.25
N THR A 525 23.65 -12.06 3.81
CA THR A 525 23.85 -12.14 2.36
C THR A 525 22.70 -13.00 1.84
N GLN A 526 21.70 -12.37 1.21
CA GLN A 526 20.74 -13.12 0.38
C GLN A 526 21.51 -13.89 -0.69
#